data_AF-A0A1L9T2Q8-F1
#
_entry.id   AF-A0A1L9T2Q8-F1
#
_cell.length_a   1.000
_cell.length_b   1.000
_cell.length_c   1.000
_cell.angle_alpha   90.00
_cell.angle_beta   90.00
_cell.angle_gamma   90.00
#
_symmetry.space_group_name_H-M   'P 1'
#
loop_
_entity.id
_entity.type
_entity.pdbx_description
1 polymer ?
#
loop_
_entity_poly.entity_id
_entity_poly.type
_entity_poly.pdbx_seq_one_letter_code
_entity_poly.pdbx_strand_id
1 'polypeptide(L)'
;LDVADSVLVPETVQKWFTQHGDVFYTRIGGSDYICVSSPKAVKDLMHKKSSVYSSRPPLPLLQDVASAGRRQLFMYGPQLKGNIRKYSHNLLNAQAAVKYQPVQDLGSLRLIHDLLRTPDYFYQHNRRYSSSVIIYLT
;
A
#
# COMPACT_ATOMS: atom_id res chain seq x y z
N LEU A 1 -14.86 1.22 19.67
CA LEU A 1 -13.74 0.58 18.95
C LEU A 1 -12.50 1.32 19.36
N ASP A 2 -11.66 0.72 20.20
CA ASP A 2 -10.33 1.26 20.42
C ASP A 2 -9.52 0.98 19.16
N VAL A 3 -9.35 2.00 18.33
CA VAL A 3 -8.69 1.88 17.02
C VAL A 3 -7.16 1.78 17.18
N ALA A 4 -6.64 1.95 18.40
CA ALA A 4 -5.22 1.83 18.69
C ALA A 4 -4.74 0.36 18.69
N ASP A 5 -5.64 -0.59 18.95
CA ASP A 5 -5.30 -2.02 18.88
C ASP A 5 -5.47 -2.54 17.44
N SER A 6 -4.35 -2.72 16.75
CA SER A 6 -4.31 -3.15 15.35
C SER A 6 -4.87 -4.56 15.11
N VAL A 7 -4.97 -5.40 16.13
CA VAL A 7 -5.44 -6.80 15.99
C VAL A 7 -6.97 -6.87 16.08
N LEU A 8 -7.60 -6.01 16.89
CA LEU A 8 -9.04 -6.00 17.09
C LEU A 8 -9.83 -5.48 15.88
N VAL A 9 -9.22 -4.62 15.07
CA VAL A 9 -9.91 -3.98 13.93
C VAL A 9 -10.30 -5.00 12.84
N PRO A 10 -9.39 -5.85 12.32
CA PRO A 10 -9.76 -6.85 11.32
C PRO A 10 -10.84 -7.83 11.79
N GLU A 11 -10.75 -8.32 13.03
CA GLU A 11 -11.72 -9.25 13.60
C GLU A 11 -13.11 -8.62 13.71
N THR A 12 -13.19 -7.37 14.15
CA THR A 12 -14.45 -6.65 14.27
C THR A 12 -15.09 -6.40 12.91
N VAL A 13 -14.29 -5.98 11.92
CA VAL A 13 -14.76 -5.78 10.55
C VAL A 13 -15.27 -7.08 9.93
N GLN A 14 -14.59 -8.21 10.18
CA GLN A 14 -15.03 -9.51 9.72
C GLN A 14 -16.40 -9.89 10.31
N LYS A 15 -16.61 -9.67 11.62
CA LYS A 15 -17.91 -9.91 12.28
C LYS A 15 -19.01 -9.06 11.64
N TRP A 16 -18.73 -7.81 11.28
CA TRP A 16 -19.70 -6.95 10.60
C TRP A 16 -20.08 -7.46 9.21
N PHE A 17 -19.14 -7.99 8.44
CA PHE A 17 -19.46 -8.62 7.15
C PHE A 17 -20.34 -9.86 7.32
N THR A 18 -20.15 -10.64 8.38
CA THR A 18 -21.06 -11.77 8.69
C THR A 18 -22.47 -11.30 9.05
N GLN A 19 -22.61 -10.17 9.74
CA GLN A 19 -23.90 -9.65 10.20
C GLN A 19 -24.68 -8.88 9.14
N HIS A 20 -23.98 -8.08 8.33
CA HIS A 20 -24.60 -7.12 7.40
C HIS A 20 -24.44 -7.49 5.93
N GLY A 21 -23.70 -8.56 5.63
CA GLY A 21 -23.43 -9.01 4.27
C GLY A 21 -22.23 -8.32 3.62
N ASP A 22 -22.00 -8.65 2.35
CA ASP A 22 -20.76 -8.33 1.62
C ASP A 22 -20.53 -6.85 1.31
N VAL A 23 -21.58 -6.04 1.36
CA VAL A 23 -21.54 -4.59 1.15
C VAL A 23 -22.44 -3.93 2.18
N PHE A 24 -21.86 -3.10 3.05
CA PHE A 24 -22.64 -2.37 4.05
C PHE A 24 -22.10 -0.96 4.26
N TYR A 25 -22.98 -0.09 4.74
CA TYR A 25 -22.65 1.27 5.13
C TYR A 25 -22.37 1.34 6.63
N THR A 26 -21.33 2.08 7.01
CA THR A 26 -21.03 2.38 8.40
C THR A 26 -20.45 3.79 8.53
N ARG A 27 -20.60 4.40 9.71
CA ARG A 27 -20.01 5.70 10.02
C ARG A 27 -18.96 5.52 11.09
N ILE A 28 -17.71 5.86 10.77
CA ILE A 28 -16.57 5.74 11.69
C ILE A 28 -16.07 7.16 11.96
N GLY A 29 -16.15 7.57 13.23
CA GLY A 29 -15.91 8.96 13.61
C GLY A 29 -16.90 9.90 12.90
N GLY A 30 -16.37 10.89 12.18
CA GLY A 30 -17.16 11.86 11.40
C GLY A 30 -17.32 11.50 9.91
N SER A 31 -16.86 10.33 9.46
CA SER A 31 -16.81 9.98 8.04
C SER A 31 -17.66 8.76 7.70
N ASP A 32 -18.26 8.82 6.52
CA ASP A 32 -19.08 7.75 5.95
C ASP A 32 -18.21 6.75 5.20
N TYR A 33 -18.44 5.46 5.48
CA TYR A 33 -17.73 4.36 4.85
C TYR A 33 -18.71 3.38 4.23
N ILE A 34 -18.37 2.93 3.02
CA ILE A 34 -19.00 1.77 2.40
C ILE A 34 -17.96 0.64 2.43
N CYS A 35 -18.21 -0.36 3.26
CA CYS A 35 -17.35 -1.53 3.41
C CYS A 35 -17.72 -2.57 2.36
N VAL A 36 -16.71 -3.18 1.72
CA VAL A 36 -16.89 -4.17 0.65
C VAL A 36 -15.94 -5.34 0.90
N SER A 37 -16.44 -6.58 0.97
CA SER A 37 -15.62 -7.79 1.16
C SER A 37 -15.64 -8.74 -0.03
N SER A 38 -16.77 -8.86 -0.74
CA SER A 38 -16.92 -9.88 -1.79
C SER A 38 -15.97 -9.64 -2.96
N PRO A 39 -15.27 -10.69 -3.46
CA PRO A 39 -14.40 -10.58 -4.63
C PRO A 39 -15.10 -9.98 -5.85
N LYS A 40 -16.39 -10.30 -6.05
CA LYS A 40 -17.21 -9.75 -7.13
C LYS A 40 -17.43 -8.25 -6.95
N ALA A 41 -17.86 -7.84 -5.77
CA ALA A 41 -18.12 -6.43 -5.46
C ALA A 41 -16.83 -5.58 -5.55
N VAL A 42 -15.70 -6.09 -5.04
CA VAL A 42 -14.40 -5.43 -5.17
C VAL A 42 -14.01 -5.28 -6.64
N LYS A 43 -14.16 -6.31 -7.46
CA LYS A 43 -13.85 -6.24 -8.90
C LYS A 43 -14.77 -5.24 -9.62
N ASP A 44 -16.07 -5.27 -9.34
CA ASP A 44 -17.04 -4.42 -10.03
C ASP A 44 -16.91 -2.94 -9.63
N LEU A 45 -16.62 -2.64 -8.36
CA LEU A 45 -16.45 -1.27 -7.87
C LEU A 45 -15.02 -0.77 -8.05
N MET A 46 -14.02 -1.45 -7.50
CA MET A 46 -12.65 -0.93 -7.43
C MET A 46 -11.88 -1.10 -8.74
N HIS A 47 -12.15 -2.14 -9.53
CA HIS A 47 -11.44 -2.39 -10.79
C HIS A 47 -12.19 -1.82 -12.00
N LYS A 48 -13.39 -2.32 -12.29
CA LYS A 48 -14.16 -1.89 -13.48
C LYS A 48 -14.55 -0.42 -13.43
N LYS A 49 -14.91 0.10 -12.25
CA LYS A 49 -15.29 1.51 -12.02
C LYS A 49 -14.18 2.30 -11.34
N SER A 50 -12.92 1.90 -11.54
CA SER A 50 -11.77 2.57 -10.93
C SER A 50 -11.73 4.07 -11.24
N SER A 51 -12.14 4.53 -12.42
CA SER A 51 -12.17 5.97 -12.74
C SER A 51 -13.05 6.81 -11.80
N VAL A 52 -14.08 6.21 -11.19
CA VAL A 52 -15.03 6.86 -10.28
C VAL A 52 -14.61 6.70 -8.82
N TYR A 53 -14.23 5.49 -8.41
CA TYR A 53 -13.99 5.16 -6.99
C TYR A 53 -12.52 5.18 -6.55
N SER A 54 -11.57 5.35 -7.48
CA SER A 54 -10.14 5.33 -7.12
C SER A 54 -9.62 6.63 -6.50
N SER A 55 -10.49 7.58 -6.13
CA SER A 55 -10.09 8.78 -5.41
C SER A 55 -9.52 8.46 -4.03
N ARG A 56 -8.92 9.46 -3.39
CA ARG A 56 -8.40 9.35 -2.03
C ARG A 56 -9.10 10.38 -1.15
N PRO A 57 -9.47 10.02 0.09
CA PRO A 57 -9.99 11.00 1.03
C PRO A 57 -8.93 12.09 1.27
N PRO A 58 -9.33 13.34 1.51
CA PRO A 58 -8.40 14.42 1.80
C PRO A 58 -7.66 14.13 3.11
N LEU A 59 -6.33 14.23 3.07
CA LEU A 59 -5.46 14.04 4.24
C LEU A 59 -4.52 15.25 4.38
N PRO A 60 -5.01 16.44 4.79
CA PRO A 60 -4.26 17.70 4.68
C PRO A 60 -2.95 17.70 5.45
N LEU A 61 -2.92 17.10 6.64
CA LEU A 61 -1.69 17.00 7.44
C LEU A 61 -0.62 16.15 6.73
N LEU A 62 -1.00 15.00 6.19
CA LEU A 62 -0.06 14.06 5.58
C LEU A 62 0.32 14.44 4.15
N GLN A 63 -0.63 14.93 3.36
CA GLN A 63 -0.43 15.28 1.96
C GLN A 63 0.07 16.71 1.81
N ASP A 64 -0.62 17.68 2.39
CA ASP A 64 -0.35 19.09 2.11
C ASP A 64 0.77 19.62 3.01
N VAL A 65 0.64 19.49 4.34
CA VAL A 65 1.62 20.05 5.28
C VAL A 65 2.94 19.26 5.26
N ALA A 66 2.87 17.95 5.46
CA ALA A 66 4.08 17.12 5.61
C ALA A 66 4.81 16.83 4.29
N SER A 67 4.17 17.05 3.13
CA SER A 67 4.77 16.70 1.83
C SER A 67 4.60 17.73 0.72
N ALA A 68 3.96 18.87 1.00
CA ALA A 68 3.65 19.90 -0.01
C ALA A 68 2.95 19.33 -1.25
N GLY A 69 2.05 18.36 -1.05
CA GLY A 69 1.31 17.68 -2.11
C GLY A 69 2.12 16.64 -2.91
N ARG A 70 3.32 16.25 -2.47
CA ARG A 70 4.25 15.42 -3.28
C ARG A 70 4.19 13.92 -2.99
N ARG A 71 3.41 13.46 -1.99
CA ARG A 71 3.26 12.02 -1.74
C ARG A 71 2.34 11.40 -2.80
N GLN A 72 2.94 10.57 -3.67
CA GLN A 72 2.21 9.81 -4.69
C GLN A 72 1.06 8.97 -4.10
N LEU A 73 1.19 8.48 -2.86
CA LEU A 73 0.20 7.64 -2.18
C LEU A 73 -1.17 8.32 -1.99
N PHE A 74 -1.18 9.62 -1.70
CA PHE A 74 -2.41 10.38 -1.41
C PHE A 74 -2.82 11.29 -2.56
N MET A 75 -2.02 11.35 -3.63
CA MET A 75 -2.34 12.12 -4.83
C MET A 75 -3.51 11.48 -5.60
N TYR A 76 -4.38 12.31 -6.16
CA TYR A 76 -5.43 11.86 -7.08
C TYR A 76 -5.65 12.87 -8.22
N GLY A 77 -6.40 12.48 -9.25
CA GLY A 77 -6.77 13.37 -10.35
C GLY A 77 -5.67 13.53 -11.41
N PRO A 78 -5.67 14.64 -12.16
CA PRO A 78 -4.77 14.87 -13.29
C PRO A 78 -3.28 14.79 -12.93
N GLN A 79 -2.91 15.20 -11.71
CA GLN A 79 -1.52 15.18 -11.23
C GLN A 79 -0.98 13.75 -11.12
N LEU A 80 -1.78 12.82 -10.57
CA LEU A 80 -1.43 11.40 -10.51
C LEU A 80 -1.50 10.75 -11.89
N LYS A 81 -2.59 11.00 -12.64
CA LYS A 81 -2.88 10.32 -13.91
C LYS A 81 -1.96 10.74 -15.06
N GLY A 82 -1.49 12.00 -15.09
CA GLY A 82 -0.72 12.54 -16.21
C GLY A 82 0.76 12.17 -16.16
N ASN A 83 1.43 12.50 -15.06
CA ASN A 83 2.90 12.51 -15.02
C ASN A 83 3.46 11.45 -14.07
N ILE A 84 3.06 11.46 -12.79
CA ILE A 84 3.69 10.61 -11.78
C ILE A 84 3.46 9.13 -12.07
N ARG A 85 2.22 8.69 -12.35
CA ARG A 85 1.95 7.28 -12.65
C ARG A 85 2.74 6.78 -13.86
N LYS A 86 2.91 7.62 -14.89
CA LYS A 86 3.66 7.29 -16.10
C LYS A 86 5.15 7.11 -15.77
N TYR A 87 5.77 8.05 -15.06
CA TYR A 87 7.18 7.95 -14.69
C TYR A 87 7.44 6.77 -13.75
N SER A 88 6.62 6.58 -12.71
CA SER A 88 6.77 5.46 -11.79
C SER A 88 6.58 4.12 -12.51
N HIS A 89 5.65 4.00 -13.46
CA HIS A 89 5.50 2.78 -14.26
C HIS A 89 6.70 2.54 -15.18
N ASN A 90 7.29 3.58 -15.77
CA ASN A 90 8.48 3.44 -16.60
C ASN A 90 9.71 2.96 -15.81
N LEU A 91 9.83 3.37 -14.54
CA LEU A 91 10.90 2.94 -13.64
C LEU A 91 10.64 1.55 -13.06
N LEU A 92 9.38 1.20 -12.77
CA LEU A 92 9.03 0.00 -11.99
C LEU A 92 8.35 -1.11 -12.81
N ASN A 93 8.44 -1.07 -14.15
CA ASN A 93 7.94 -2.16 -14.99
C ASN A 93 8.92 -3.35 -15.03
N ALA A 94 8.43 -4.49 -15.53
CA ALA A 94 9.20 -5.72 -15.60
C ALA A 94 10.49 -5.60 -16.43
N GLN A 95 10.51 -4.79 -17.49
CA GLN A 95 11.71 -4.62 -18.33
C GLN A 95 12.78 -3.78 -17.61
N ALA A 96 12.38 -2.73 -16.92
CA ALA A 96 13.28 -1.93 -16.09
C ALA A 96 13.82 -2.76 -14.90
N ALA A 97 12.97 -3.60 -14.30
CA ALA A 97 13.34 -4.46 -13.16
C ALA A 97 14.50 -5.41 -13.46
N VAL A 98 14.65 -5.89 -14.70
CA VAL A 98 15.79 -6.74 -15.11
C VAL A 98 17.13 -6.02 -14.87
N LYS A 99 17.19 -4.71 -15.10
CA LYS A 99 18.43 -3.92 -14.89
C LYS A 99 18.81 -3.81 -13.41
N TYR A 100 17.88 -4.09 -12.51
CA TYR A 100 18.07 -3.98 -11.06
C TYR A 100 18.55 -5.29 -10.42
N GLN A 101 18.56 -6.41 -11.17
CA GLN A 101 18.98 -7.72 -10.69
C GLN A 101 20.35 -7.70 -10.00
N PRO A 102 21.41 -7.06 -10.53
CA PRO A 102 22.72 -7.09 -9.88
C PRO A 102 22.71 -6.52 -8.44
N VAL A 103 21.88 -5.50 -8.21
CA VAL A 103 21.72 -4.87 -6.90
C VAL A 103 20.93 -5.78 -5.94
N GLN A 104 19.86 -6.40 -6.46
CA GLN A 104 19.05 -7.34 -5.71
C GLN A 104 19.86 -8.58 -5.34
N ASP A 105 20.71 -9.09 -6.24
CA ASP A 105 21.61 -10.22 -6.02
C ASP A 105 22.64 -9.91 -4.94
N LEU A 106 23.28 -8.74 -4.99
CA LEU A 106 24.22 -8.33 -3.94
C LEU A 106 23.51 -8.21 -2.58
N GLY A 107 22.33 -7.60 -2.55
CA GLY A 107 21.53 -7.46 -1.34
C GLY A 107 21.06 -8.81 -0.78
N SER A 108 20.73 -9.76 -1.65
CA SER A 108 20.25 -11.09 -1.26
C SER A 108 21.38 -11.95 -0.68
N LEU A 109 22.59 -11.88 -1.24
CA LEU A 109 23.78 -12.52 -0.66
C LEU A 109 24.04 -12.03 0.77
N ARG A 110 23.93 -10.71 0.98
CA ARG A 110 24.06 -10.13 2.32
C ARG A 110 22.95 -10.60 3.26
N LEU A 111 21.71 -10.64 2.78
CA LEU A 111 20.57 -11.15 3.55
C LEU A 111 20.79 -12.60 3.99
N ILE A 112 21.23 -13.48 3.09
CA ILE A 112 21.51 -14.88 3.38
C ILE A 112 22.64 -14.99 4.43
N HIS A 113 23.72 -14.24 4.26
CA HIS A 113 24.80 -14.20 5.23
C HIS A 113 24.33 -13.79 6.63
N ASP A 114 23.53 -12.71 6.72
CA ASP A 114 23.04 -12.18 7.99
C ASP A 114 22.05 -13.15 8.66
N LEU A 115 21.22 -13.84 7.86
CA LEU A 115 20.32 -14.90 8.33
C LEU A 115 21.06 -16.13 8.86
N LEU A 116 22.17 -16.53 8.21
CA LEU A 116 22.98 -17.66 8.67
C LEU A 116 23.69 -17.36 10.01
N ARG A 117 24.12 -16.12 10.22
CA ARG A 117 24.82 -15.74 11.46
C ARG A 117 23.89 -15.40 12.61
N THR A 118 22.75 -14.76 12.31
CA THR A 118 21.87 -14.19 13.33
C THR A 118 20.39 -14.38 12.93
N PRO A 119 19.90 -15.64 12.91
CA PRO A 119 18.57 -15.97 12.42
C PRO A 119 17.44 -15.34 13.26
N ASP A 120 17.68 -15.08 14.55
CA ASP A 120 16.70 -14.47 15.47
C ASP A 120 16.22 -13.08 15.00
N TYR A 121 17.02 -12.38 14.20
CA TYR A 121 16.69 -11.06 13.66
C TYR A 121 16.07 -11.11 12.25
N PHE A 122 15.44 -12.23 11.87
CA PHE A 122 14.82 -12.45 10.56
C PHE A 122 14.06 -11.24 10.01
N TYR A 123 13.15 -10.66 10.81
CA TYR A 123 12.35 -9.51 10.38
C TYR A 123 13.20 -8.27 10.08
N GLN A 124 14.23 -8.02 10.88
CA GLN A 124 15.10 -6.85 10.73
C GLN A 124 15.97 -6.98 9.48
N HIS A 125 16.50 -8.18 9.21
CA HIS A 125 17.30 -8.45 8.02
C HIS A 125 16.50 -8.26 6.73
N ASN A 126 15.27 -8.80 6.69
CA ASN A 126 14.37 -8.59 5.55
C ASN A 126 14.00 -7.11 5.37
N ARG A 127 13.66 -6.41 6.47
CA ARG A 127 13.36 -4.98 6.43
C ARG A 127 14.54 -4.17 5.88
N ARG A 128 15.76 -4.50 6.31
CA ARG A 128 16.99 -3.86 5.83
C ARG A 128 17.20 -4.12 4.33
N TYR A 129 17.06 -5.38 3.89
CA TYR A 129 17.20 -5.74 2.49
C TYR A 129 16.22 -4.95 1.61
N SER A 130 14.92 -4.99 1.93
CA SER A 130 13.90 -4.25 1.17
C SER A 130 14.17 -2.75 1.14
N SER A 131 14.53 -2.16 2.28
CA SER A 131 14.85 -0.72 2.36
C SER A 131 16.09 -0.35 1.55
N SER A 132 17.12 -1.19 1.59
CA SER A 132 18.36 -0.99 0.83
C SER A 132 18.12 -1.04 -0.68
N VAL A 133 17.31 -2.00 -1.15
CA VAL A 133 16.98 -2.11 -2.58
C VAL A 133 16.18 -0.89 -3.04
N ILE A 134 15.18 -0.47 -2.25
CA ILE A 134 14.37 0.71 -2.60
C ILE A 134 15.25 1.96 -2.71
N ILE A 135 16.04 2.28 -1.67
CA ILE A 135 16.88 3.49 -1.63
C ILE A 135 17.96 3.49 -2.73
N TYR A 136 18.46 2.33 -3.12
CA TYR A 136 19.45 2.26 -4.20
C TYR A 136 18.84 2.56 -5.58
N LEU A 137 17.58 2.18 -5.79
CA LEU A 137 16.92 2.25 -7.08
C LEU A 137 16.15 3.55 -7.32
N THR A 138 15.66 4.19 -6.26
CA THR A 138 14.81 5.40 -6.30
C THR A 138 15.50 6.60 -5.69
#